data_AF-A0A2N2SS73-F1
#
_entry.id   AF-A0A2N2SS73-F1
#
_cell.length_a   1.000
_cell.length_b   1.000
_cell.length_c   1.000
_cell.angle_alpha   90.00
_cell.angle_beta   90.00
_cell.angle_gamma   90.00
#
_symmetry.space_group_name_H-M   'P 1'
#
loop_
_entity.id
_entity.type
_entity.pdbx_description
1 polymer ?
#
loop_
_entity_poly.entity_id
_entity_poly.type
_entity_poly.pdbx_seq_one_letter_code
_entity_poly.pdbx_strand_id
1 'polypeptide(L)' 'SPLATLIEHKVTESLTVYTCIKVTLMASLNGYAPQLAVEFGRKILYSTTRPSFVELDAHVREVKSHRTKQD' A
#
# COMPACT_ATOMS: atom_id res chain seq x y z
N SER A 1 -24.14 0.67 20.68
CA SER A 1 -25.08 0.56 19.54
C SER A 1 -24.36 -0.17 18.41
N PRO A 2 -24.84 -1.34 17.96
CA PRO A 2 -24.14 -2.17 16.96
C PRO A 2 -23.94 -1.45 15.61
N LEU A 3 -24.80 -0.51 15.28
CA LEU A 3 -24.68 0.30 14.06
C LEU A 3 -23.48 1.27 14.11
N ALA A 4 -23.27 1.93 15.26
CA ALA A 4 -22.13 2.84 15.43
C ALA A 4 -20.79 2.08 15.28
N THR A 5 -20.69 0.92 15.92
CA THR A 5 -19.53 0.03 15.81
C THR A 5 -19.29 -0.44 14.38
N LEU A 6 -20.34 -0.81 13.64
CA LEU A 6 -20.20 -1.19 12.22
C LEU A 6 -19.65 -0.04 11.36
N ILE A 7 -20.12 1.19 11.59
CA ILE A 7 -19.64 2.38 10.89
C ILE A 7 -18.15 2.61 11.20
N GLU A 8 -17.76 2.53 12.47
CA GLU A 8 -16.36 2.67 12.90
C GLU A 8 -15.45 1.63 12.22
N HIS A 9 -15.90 0.36 12.14
CA HIS A 9 -15.14 -0.67 11.44
C HIS A 9 -14.94 -0.35 9.96
N LYS A 10 -16.00 0.11 9.27
CA LYS A 10 -15.94 0.48 7.84
C LYS A 10 -15.03 1.68 7.58
N VAL A 11 -15.08 2.67 8.46
CA VAL A 11 -14.19 3.84 8.40
C VAL A 11 -12.73 3.42 8.62
N THR A 12 -12.48 2.57 9.62
CA THR A 12 -11.12 2.09 9.94
C THR A 12 -10.52 1.26 8.80
N GLU A 13 -11.33 0.38 8.19
CA GLU A 13 -10.96 -0.39 7.01
C GLU A 13 -10.51 0.54 5.86
N SER A 14 -11.30 1.58 5.59
CA SER A 14 -10.98 2.57 4.55
C SER A 14 -9.73 3.40 4.89
N LEU A 15 -9.58 3.79 6.15
CA LEU A 15 -8.45 4.60 6.65
C LEU A 15 -7.10 3.88 6.52
N THR A 16 -7.11 2.55 6.57
CA THR A 16 -5.90 1.74 6.44
C THR A 16 -5.21 1.97 5.09
N VAL A 17 -5.98 2.10 4.01
CA VAL A 17 -5.43 2.37 2.66
C VAL A 17 -4.80 3.76 2.60
N TYR A 18 -5.44 4.79 3.17
CA TYR A 18 -4.88 6.13 3.24
C TYR A 18 -3.60 6.17 4.08
N THR A 19 -3.53 5.39 5.15
CA THR A 19 -2.34 5.29 6.00
C THR A 19 -1.18 4.62 5.24
N CYS A 20 -1.46 3.58 4.45
CA CYS A 20 -0.48 2.97 3.55
C CYS A 20 0.13 4.00 2.59
N ILE A 21 -0.72 4.77 1.89
CA ILE A 21 -0.28 5.84 0.98
C ILE A 21 0.57 6.88 1.72
N LYS A 22 0.11 7.35 2.87
CA LYS A 22 0.83 8.32 3.71
C LYS A 22 2.23 7.82 4.05
N VAL A 23 2.36 6.57 4.51
CA VAL A 23 3.65 6.00 4.91
C VAL A 23 4.58 5.86 3.70
N THR A 24 4.08 5.41 2.55
CA THR A 24 4.87 5.32 1.32
C THR A 24 5.36 6.69 0.84
N LEU A 25 4.52 7.72 0.90
CA LEU A 25 4.92 9.08 0.54
C LEU A 25 5.95 9.64 1.52
N MET A 26 5.73 9.46 2.83
CA MET A 26 6.70 9.88 3.85
C MET A 26 8.04 9.19 3.65
N ALA A 27 8.06 7.88 3.37
CA ALA A 27 9.30 7.17 3.08
C ALA A 27 10.01 7.71 1.82
N SER A 28 9.25 8.01 0.77
CA SER A 28 9.80 8.59 -0.46
C SER A 28 10.42 9.97 -0.22
N LEU A 29 9.76 10.81 0.58
CA LEU A 29 10.26 12.15 0.95
C LEU A 29 11.52 12.10 1.83
N ASN A 30 11.67 11.05 2.64
CA ASN A 30 12.86 10.84 3.46
C ASN A 30 14.05 10.27 2.65
N GLY A 31 13.93 10.15 1.32
CA GLY A 31 15.01 9.71 0.44
C GLY A 31 15.22 8.20 0.41
N TYR A 32 14.27 7.40 0.90
CA TYR A 32 14.33 5.95 0.72
C TYR A 32 14.13 5.58 -0.76
N ALA A 33 14.82 4.52 -1.20
CA ALA A 33 14.66 4.00 -2.56
C ALA A 33 13.18 3.65 -2.83
N PRO A 34 12.66 3.87 -4.06
CA PRO A 34 11.24 3.68 -4.37
C PRO A 34 10.70 2.29 -3.99
N GLN A 35 11.49 1.23 -4.19
CA GLN A 35 11.10 -0.13 -3.81
C GLN A 35 10.90 -0.28 -2.30
N LEU A 36 11.78 0.33 -1.49
CA LEU A 36 11.70 0.26 -0.04
C LEU A 36 10.56 1.12 0.51
N ALA A 37 10.30 2.28 -0.12
CA ALA A 37 9.16 3.13 0.22
C ALA A 37 7.80 2.41 0.00
N VAL A 38 7.69 1.63 -1.08
CA VAL A 38 6.51 0.81 -1.36
C VAL A 38 6.36 -0.32 -0.32
N GLU A 39 7.47 -0.96 0.09
CA GLU A 39 7.44 -2.00 1.12
C GLU A 39 6.97 -1.50 2.49
N PHE A 40 7.35 -0.28 2.88
CA PHE A 40 6.86 0.29 4.12
C PHE A 40 5.34 0.49 4.11
N GLY A 41 4.76 0.88 2.97
CA GLY A 41 3.31 0.94 2.78
C GLY A 41 2.65 -0.44 2.89
N ARG A 42 3.21 -1.46 2.22
CA ARG A 42 2.69 -2.84 2.27
C ARG A 42 2.56 -3.36 3.70
N LYS A 43 3.53 -3.03 4.56
CA LYS A 43 3.56 -3.44 5.97
C LYS A 43 2.51 -2.76 6.86
N ILE A 44 1.77 -1.77 6.36
CA ILE A 44 0.66 -1.12 7.07
C ILE A 44 -0.66 -1.91 6.92
N LEU A 45 -0.84 -2.62 5.80
CA LEU A 45 -2.09 -3.36 5.53
C LEU A 45 -2.28 -4.53 6.51
N TYR A 46 -3.53 -4.87 6.83
CA TYR A 46 -3.85 -6.04 7.66
C TYR A 46 -3.33 -7.33 7.03
N SER A 47 -2.96 -8.32 7.85
CA SER A 47 -2.38 -9.58 7.36
C SER A 47 -3.26 -10.32 6.34
N THR A 48 -4.58 -10.16 6.44
CA THR A 48 -5.57 -10.79 5.55
C THR A 48 -5.64 -10.14 4.16
N THR A 49 -5.29 -8.85 4.05
CA THR A 49 -5.37 -8.07 2.80
C THR A 49 -4.01 -7.63 2.30
N ARG A 50 -2.95 -7.94 3.05
CA ARG A 50 -1.56 -7.61 2.72
C ARG A 50 -1.05 -8.57 1.66
N PRO A 51 -0.63 -8.08 0.47
CA PRO A 51 0.00 -8.94 -0.52
C PRO A 51 1.36 -9.44 -0.01
N SER A 52 1.80 -10.57 -0.53
CA SER A 52 3.16 -11.05 -0.28
C SER A 52 4.19 -10.12 -0.93
N PHE A 53 5.44 -10.20 -0.46
CA PHE A 53 6.55 -9.46 -1.08
C PHE A 53 6.70 -9.83 -2.57
N VAL A 54 6.59 -11.13 -2.87
CA VAL A 54 6.79 -11.66 -4.23
C VAL A 54 5.70 -11.17 -5.17
N GLU A 55 4.44 -11.20 -4.75
CA GLU A 55 3.32 -10.67 -5.55
C GLU A 55 3.48 -9.18 -5.83
N LEU A 56 3.87 -8.39 -4.82
CA LEU A 56 4.05 -6.96 -5.00
C LEU A 56 5.23 -6.64 -5.92
N ASP A 57 6.39 -7.30 -5.75
CA ASP A 57 7.55 -7.08 -6.62
C ASP A 57 7.24 -7.48 -8.07
N ALA A 58 6.57 -8.61 -8.27
CA ALA A 58 6.13 -9.04 -9.59
C ALA A 58 5.22 -7.99 -10.26
N HIS A 59 4.22 -7.49 -9.52
CA HIS A 59 3.30 -6.48 -10.02
C HIS A 59 4.00 -5.15 -10.34
N VAL A 60 4.91 -4.68 -9.48
CA VAL A 60 5.66 -3.43 -9.71
C VAL A 60 6.56 -3.55 -10.95
N ARG A 61 7.22 -4.70 -11.15
CA ARG A 61 8.04 -4.96 -12.35
C ARG A 61 7.20 -5.01 -13.61
N GLU A 62 6.03 -5.64 -13.56
CA GLU A 62 5.10 -5.68 -14.66
C GLU A 62 4.68 -4.27 -15.08
N VAL A 63 4.23 -3.44 -14.13
CA VAL A 63 3.84 -2.04 -14.39
C VAL A 63 4.99 -1.23 -15.00
N LYS A 64 6.23 -1.44 -14.54
CA LYS A 64 7.41 -0.79 -15.12
C LYS A 64 7.68 -1.26 -16.56
N SER A 65 7.57 -2.55 -16.84
CA SER A 65 7.76 -3.12 -18.18
C SER A 65 6.76 -2.56 -19.18
N HIS A 66 5.47 -2.49 -18.81
CA HIS A 66 4.42 -1.91 -19.66
C HIS A 66 4.69 -0.44 -20.01
N ARG A 67 5.24 0.35 -19.08
CA ARG A 67 5.62 1.74 -19.35
C ARG A 67 6.71 1.85 -20.42
N THR A 68 7.74 1.01 -20.34
CA THR A 68 8.89 1.04 -21.27
C THR A 68 8.57 0.57 -22.70
N LYS A 69 7.40 -0.06 -22.94
CA LYS A 69 6.98 -0.50 -24.28
C LYS A 69 6.12 0.53 -25.02
N GLN A 70 5.68 1.59 -24.32
CA GLN A 70 4.82 2.63 -24.86
C GLN A 70 5.59 3.90 -25.26
N ASP A 71 6.87 3.99 -24.90
CA ASP A 71 7.85 4.98 -25.34
C ASP A 71 8.75 4.39 -26.45
#